data_AF-A0A5C7BB29-F1
#
_entry.id   AF-A0A5C7BB29-F1
#
_cell.length_a   1.000
_cell.length_b   1.000
_cell.length_c   1.000
_cell.angle_alpha   90.00
_cell.angle_beta   90.00
_cell.angle_gamma   90.00
#
_symmetry.space_group_name_H-M   'P 1'
#
loop_
_entity.id
_entity.type
_entity.pdbx_description
1 polymer ?
#
loop_
_entity_poly.entity_id
_entity_poly.type
_entity_poly.pdbx_seq_one_letter_code
_entity_poly.pdbx_strand_id
1 'polypeptide(L)'
;MFIKKNILLHKIPKNITSEVKKALLYFPELENTPIEFKFKKNIKKSTMQAQPKLGSFFKPKHKRSYIILISETFKIADKTFLTKHIPSDVFTGWIGHELGHIMDYQTRSNFNLIQFGIKYLLFEKHIIEAERTADTYAVNQGMEAFILKTKNFILNHADITESYKKRIKKYYLSPEEIMELVNNRNNT
;
A
#
# COMPACT_ATOMS: atom_id res chain seq x y z
N MET A 1 -25.02 -18.84 -5.01
CA MET A 1 -24.08 -19.59 -4.15
C MET A 1 -22.61 -19.31 -4.54
N PHE A 2 -22.18 -18.04 -4.63
CA PHE A 2 -20.83 -17.69 -5.13
C PHE A 2 -19.93 -16.96 -4.11
N ILE A 3 -20.49 -16.43 -3.01
CA ILE A 3 -19.73 -15.56 -2.10
C ILE A 3 -18.80 -16.34 -1.14
N LYS A 4 -19.02 -17.64 -0.92
CA LYS A 4 -18.29 -18.41 0.12
C LYS A 4 -16.91 -18.93 -0.29
N LYS A 5 -16.55 -18.98 -1.58
CA LYS A 5 -15.24 -19.53 -2.02
C LYS A 5 -14.11 -18.49 -2.02
N ASN A 6 -14.46 -17.20 -2.10
CA ASN A 6 -13.53 -16.11 -2.47
C ASN A 6 -12.76 -15.51 -1.27
N ILE A 7 -13.21 -15.76 -0.03
CA ILE A 7 -12.56 -15.22 1.20
C ILE A 7 -11.33 -16.06 1.63
N LEU A 8 -11.11 -17.25 1.05
CA LEU A 8 -10.06 -18.17 1.50
C LEU A 8 -8.63 -17.82 1.05
N LEU A 9 -8.47 -16.98 0.02
CA LEU A 9 -7.14 -16.63 -0.51
C LEU A 9 -6.47 -15.50 0.28
N HIS A 10 -7.25 -14.56 0.79
CA HIS A 10 -6.73 -13.47 1.62
C HIS A 10 -6.72 -13.86 3.09
N LYS A 11 -5.56 -13.73 3.74
CA LYS A 11 -5.44 -13.95 5.19
C LYS A 11 -5.46 -12.59 5.88
N ILE A 12 -6.57 -12.23 6.51
CA ILE A 12 -6.81 -10.90 7.09
C ILE A 12 -7.02 -11.01 8.61
N PRO A 13 -6.29 -10.24 9.44
CA PRO A 13 -6.55 -10.14 10.87
C PRO A 13 -7.95 -9.57 11.16
N LYS A 14 -8.64 -10.12 12.17
CA LYS A 14 -10.03 -9.76 12.50
C LYS A 14 -10.22 -8.25 12.75
N ASN A 15 -9.24 -7.62 13.39
CA ASN A 15 -9.30 -6.22 13.82
C ASN A 15 -9.15 -5.19 12.69
N ILE A 16 -8.81 -5.59 11.47
CA ILE A 16 -8.71 -4.70 10.30
C ILE A 16 -9.52 -5.21 9.11
N THR A 17 -10.42 -6.16 9.36
CA THR A 17 -11.16 -6.85 8.30
C THR A 17 -12.05 -5.89 7.51
N SER A 18 -12.67 -4.92 8.17
CA SER A 18 -13.51 -3.89 7.54
C SER A 18 -12.72 -3.05 6.54
N GLU A 19 -11.59 -2.50 6.97
CA GLU A 19 -10.74 -1.59 6.21
C GLU A 19 -10.10 -2.29 5.02
N VAL A 20 -9.59 -3.51 5.25
CA VAL A 20 -8.94 -4.30 4.20
C VAL A 20 -9.96 -4.75 3.15
N LYS A 21 -11.14 -5.22 3.56
CA LYS A 21 -12.21 -5.57 2.60
C LYS A 21 -12.67 -4.35 1.81
N LYS A 22 -12.84 -3.21 2.48
CA LYS A 22 -13.21 -1.94 1.83
C LYS A 22 -12.21 -1.55 0.77
N ALA A 23 -10.90 -1.64 1.04
CA ALA A 23 -9.87 -1.38 0.05
C ALA A 23 -9.90 -2.40 -1.10
N LEU A 24 -9.98 -3.71 -0.80
CA LEU A 24 -10.01 -4.77 -1.81
C LEU A 24 -11.20 -4.67 -2.79
N LEU A 25 -12.32 -4.07 -2.38
CA LEU A 25 -13.45 -3.83 -3.30
C LEU A 25 -13.08 -2.93 -4.50
N TYR A 26 -12.04 -2.10 -4.37
CA TYR A 26 -11.53 -1.27 -5.46
C TYR A 26 -10.55 -2.02 -6.37
N PHE A 27 -10.10 -3.23 -6.01
CA PHE A 27 -9.11 -4.00 -6.79
C PHE A 27 -9.66 -5.37 -7.19
N PRO A 28 -10.67 -5.45 -8.07
CA PRO A 28 -11.22 -6.72 -8.52
C PRO A 28 -10.18 -7.64 -9.18
N GLU A 29 -9.12 -7.09 -9.77
CA GLU A 29 -8.00 -7.84 -10.37
C GLU A 29 -7.20 -8.65 -9.33
N LEU A 30 -7.28 -8.27 -8.05
CA LEU A 30 -6.61 -8.96 -6.96
C LEU A 30 -7.47 -10.05 -6.31
N GLU A 31 -8.72 -10.27 -6.75
CA GLU A 31 -9.64 -11.24 -6.14
C GLU A 31 -9.04 -12.67 -6.08
N ASN A 32 -8.34 -13.08 -7.14
CA ASN A 32 -7.72 -14.41 -7.23
C ASN A 32 -6.24 -14.43 -6.80
N THR A 33 -5.77 -13.34 -6.19
CA THR A 33 -4.36 -13.18 -5.79
C THR A 33 -4.22 -13.42 -4.29
N PRO A 34 -3.48 -14.46 -3.84
CA PRO A 34 -3.33 -14.71 -2.41
C PRO A 34 -2.50 -13.61 -1.74
N ILE A 35 -3.11 -12.89 -0.79
CA ILE A 35 -2.48 -11.79 -0.05
C ILE A 35 -2.65 -12.06 1.45
N GLU A 36 -1.56 -12.11 2.19
CA GLU A 36 -1.58 -12.19 3.65
C GLU A 36 -1.31 -10.81 4.26
N PHE A 37 -2.19 -10.36 5.15
CA PHE A 37 -2.00 -9.15 5.94
C PHE A 37 -1.49 -9.57 7.32
N LYS A 38 -0.33 -9.06 7.73
CA LYS A 38 0.31 -9.51 8.96
C LYS A 38 0.89 -8.36 9.76
N PHE A 39 0.46 -8.26 11.01
CA PHE A 39 1.06 -7.36 11.98
C PHE A 39 2.48 -7.81 12.36
N LYS A 40 3.39 -6.84 12.50
CA LYS A 40 4.77 -7.06 12.91
C LYS A 40 5.17 -5.95 13.89
N LYS A 41 5.82 -6.33 14.99
CA LYS A 41 6.27 -5.38 16.03
C LYS A 41 7.25 -4.32 15.52
N ASN A 42 8.08 -4.67 14.55
CA ASN A 42 9.10 -3.76 14.03
C ASN A 42 9.21 -3.90 12.51
N ILE A 43 8.90 -2.80 11.82
CA ILE A 43 9.13 -2.61 10.39
C ILE A 43 10.11 -1.46 10.26
N LYS A 44 11.27 -1.72 9.64
CA LYS A 44 12.30 -0.70 9.50
C LYS A 44 11.85 0.30 8.43
N LYS A 45 11.80 1.58 8.79
CA LYS A 45 11.63 2.72 7.87
C LYS A 45 10.27 2.81 7.15
N SER A 46 9.24 2.03 7.49
CA SER A 46 7.89 2.25 6.96
C SER A 46 6.80 1.78 7.93
N THR A 47 5.59 2.24 7.67
CA THR A 47 4.38 1.86 8.41
C THR A 47 3.79 0.56 7.89
N MET A 48 3.81 0.37 6.57
CA MET A 48 3.42 -0.86 5.89
C MET A 48 4.47 -1.23 4.81
N GLN A 49 4.44 -2.49 4.36
CA GLN A 49 5.26 -3.00 3.25
C GLN A 49 4.56 -4.14 2.52
N ALA A 50 4.29 -3.97 1.24
CA ALA A 50 3.94 -5.05 0.32
C ALA A 50 5.21 -5.74 -0.22
N GLN A 51 5.20 -7.07 -0.27
CA GLN A 51 6.25 -7.83 -0.93
C GLN A 51 5.74 -9.21 -1.39
N PRO A 52 6.34 -9.81 -2.43
CA PRO A 52 6.10 -11.22 -2.75
C PRO A 52 6.52 -12.13 -1.59
N LYS A 53 5.82 -13.23 -1.38
CA LYS A 53 6.28 -14.29 -0.48
C LYS A 53 7.44 -15.04 -1.13
N LEU A 54 8.55 -15.19 -0.40
CA LEU A 54 9.77 -15.85 -0.86
C LEU A 54 9.51 -17.22 -1.52
N GLY A 55 8.71 -18.09 -0.89
CA GLY A 55 8.36 -19.41 -1.42
C GLY A 55 7.44 -19.42 -2.65
N SER A 56 6.91 -18.25 -3.04
CA SER A 56 6.10 -18.09 -4.26
C SER A 56 6.80 -17.27 -5.34
N PHE A 57 7.93 -16.65 -5.03
CA PHE A 57 8.61 -15.71 -5.93
C PHE A 57 9.04 -16.37 -7.25
N PHE A 58 9.52 -17.61 -7.18
CA PHE A 58 9.95 -18.36 -8.37
C PHE A 58 8.80 -19.04 -9.13
N LYS A 59 7.56 -18.93 -8.65
CA LYS A 59 6.39 -19.43 -9.39
C LYS A 59 6.09 -18.51 -10.59
N PRO A 60 5.35 -19.01 -11.60
CA PRO A 60 4.82 -18.14 -12.66
C PRO A 60 4.05 -16.94 -12.10
N LYS A 61 4.06 -15.80 -12.82
CA LYS A 61 3.45 -14.53 -12.37
C LYS A 61 2.05 -14.72 -11.76
N HIS A 62 1.19 -15.48 -12.46
CA HIS A 62 -0.20 -15.75 -12.07
C HIS A 62 -0.36 -16.68 -10.84
N LYS A 63 0.71 -17.28 -10.33
CA LYS A 63 0.73 -18.14 -9.11
C LYS A 63 1.50 -17.52 -7.95
N ARG A 64 1.95 -16.27 -8.07
CA ARG A 64 2.62 -15.57 -6.98
C ARG A 64 1.63 -15.25 -5.87
N SER A 65 2.16 -15.20 -4.66
CA SER A 65 1.41 -14.77 -3.48
C SER A 65 2.18 -13.66 -2.77
N TYR A 66 1.46 -12.80 -2.09
CA TYR A 66 2.01 -11.59 -1.50
C TYR A 66 1.74 -11.54 -0.01
N ILE A 67 2.52 -10.69 0.67
CA ILE A 67 2.31 -10.35 2.06
C ILE A 67 2.41 -8.83 2.21
N ILE A 68 1.43 -8.27 2.92
CA ILE A 68 1.44 -6.88 3.38
C ILE A 68 1.75 -6.92 4.87
N LEU A 69 2.93 -6.44 5.23
CA LEU A 69 3.37 -6.29 6.60
C LEU A 69 2.87 -4.96 7.13
N ILE A 70 2.24 -4.98 8.31
CA ILE A 70 1.69 -3.79 8.96
C ILE A 70 2.37 -3.63 10.30
N SER A 71 2.93 -2.46 10.56
CA SER A 71 3.55 -2.21 11.86
C SER A 71 2.45 -2.12 12.92
N GLU A 72 2.60 -2.83 14.03
CA GLU A 72 1.67 -2.72 15.20
C GLU A 72 1.67 -1.32 15.80
N THR A 73 2.79 -0.64 15.60
CA THR A 73 3.01 0.73 16.03
C THR A 73 3.63 1.51 14.90
N PHE A 74 3.17 2.73 14.67
CA PHE A 74 3.91 3.66 13.85
C PHE A 74 4.57 4.65 14.80
N LYS A 75 5.90 4.75 14.71
CA LYS A 75 6.63 5.74 15.49
C LYS A 75 6.37 7.08 14.87
N ILE A 76 5.83 7.97 15.68
CA ILE A 76 5.71 9.35 15.32
C ILE A 76 6.42 10.17 16.39
N ALA A 77 7.56 10.74 16.02
CA ALA A 77 8.46 11.42 16.95
C ALA A 77 8.89 10.47 18.07
N ASP A 78 8.86 10.96 19.32
CA ASP A 78 9.12 10.17 20.53
C ASP A 78 7.88 9.41 21.03
N LYS A 79 6.75 9.49 20.31
CA LYS A 79 5.50 8.83 20.67
C LYS A 79 5.26 7.61 19.78
N THR A 80 4.93 6.51 20.43
CA THR A 80 4.53 5.27 19.75
C THR A 80 3.02 5.29 19.60
N PHE A 81 2.52 5.49 18.40
CA PHE A 81 1.09 5.43 18.13
C PHE A 81 0.68 4.01 17.78
N LEU A 82 -0.37 3.52 18.44
CA LEU A 82 -0.99 2.26 18.06
C LEU A 82 -1.79 2.47 16.79
N THR A 83 -1.60 1.58 15.83
CA THR A 83 -2.30 1.61 14.53
C THR A 83 -3.82 1.57 14.68
N LYS A 84 -4.33 1.16 15.85
CA LYS A 84 -5.76 1.18 16.24
C LYS A 84 -6.37 2.58 16.39
N HIS A 85 -5.56 3.63 16.56
CA HIS A 85 -6.05 5.01 16.75
C HIS A 85 -6.18 5.79 15.44
N ILE A 86 -5.85 5.15 14.32
CA ILE A 86 -5.91 5.77 13.00
C ILE A 86 -7.36 5.75 12.53
N PRO A 87 -7.88 6.85 11.98
CA PRO A 87 -9.19 6.87 11.37
C PRO A 87 -9.32 5.77 10.31
N SER A 88 -10.44 5.03 10.32
CA SER A 88 -10.67 3.88 9.44
C SER A 88 -10.40 4.19 7.96
N ASP A 89 -10.86 5.36 7.47
CA ASP A 89 -10.61 5.80 6.09
C ASP A 89 -9.13 6.04 5.77
N VAL A 90 -8.35 6.55 6.73
CA VAL A 90 -6.90 6.77 6.56
C VAL A 90 -6.19 5.42 6.46
N PHE A 91 -6.59 4.45 7.29
CA PHE A 91 -6.04 3.11 7.26
C PHE A 91 -6.43 2.37 5.97
N THR A 92 -7.68 2.51 5.50
CA THR A 92 -8.11 2.03 4.18
C THR A 92 -7.25 2.62 3.05
N GLY A 93 -6.90 3.92 3.12
CA GLY A 93 -6.01 4.55 2.16
C GLY A 93 -4.59 3.95 2.16
N TRP A 94 -4.02 3.66 3.34
CA TRP A 94 -2.75 2.93 3.41
C TRP A 94 -2.83 1.54 2.80
N ILE A 95 -3.89 0.78 3.08
CA ILE A 95 -4.08 -0.53 2.45
C ILE A 95 -4.19 -0.39 0.93
N GLY A 96 -4.94 0.61 0.44
CA GLY A 96 -5.04 0.90 -1.00
C GLY A 96 -3.70 1.15 -1.67
N HIS A 97 -2.83 1.94 -1.03
CA HIS A 97 -1.46 2.17 -1.50
C HIS A 97 -0.66 0.85 -1.59
N GLU A 98 -0.70 0.01 -0.55
CA GLU A 98 0.01 -1.29 -0.56
C GLU A 98 -0.54 -2.26 -1.61
N LEU A 99 -1.85 -2.21 -1.89
CA LEU A 99 -2.45 -2.96 -2.99
C LEU A 99 -1.98 -2.42 -4.35
N GLY A 100 -1.76 -1.10 -4.48
CA GLY A 100 -1.13 -0.48 -5.65
C GLY A 100 0.27 -1.02 -5.94
N HIS A 101 1.09 -1.25 -4.89
CA HIS A 101 2.36 -1.97 -5.06
C HIS A 101 2.18 -3.40 -5.59
N ILE A 102 1.16 -4.13 -5.11
CA ILE A 102 0.89 -5.50 -5.60
C ILE A 102 0.48 -5.48 -7.06
N MET A 103 -0.36 -4.53 -7.49
CA MET A 103 -0.71 -4.34 -8.90
C MET A 103 0.54 -4.16 -9.77
N ASP A 104 1.47 -3.29 -9.35
CA ASP A 104 2.76 -3.13 -10.03
C ASP A 104 3.54 -4.46 -10.10
N TYR A 105 3.65 -5.18 -8.99
CA TYR A 105 4.40 -6.44 -8.93
C TYR A 105 3.83 -7.54 -9.84
N GLN A 106 2.53 -7.55 -10.10
CA GLN A 106 1.90 -8.52 -10.99
C GLN A 106 2.33 -8.33 -12.45
N THR A 107 2.61 -7.10 -12.87
CA THR A 107 3.07 -6.80 -14.24
C THR A 107 4.54 -7.24 -14.45
N ARG A 108 5.35 -7.29 -13.38
CA ARG A 108 6.81 -7.52 -13.45
C ARG A 108 7.21 -8.98 -13.59
N SER A 109 8.22 -9.28 -14.43
CA SER A 109 8.89 -10.59 -14.49
C SER A 109 9.69 -10.87 -13.21
N ASN A 110 10.07 -12.12 -12.94
CA ASN A 110 10.83 -12.47 -11.74
C ASN A 110 12.15 -11.68 -11.69
N PHE A 111 12.89 -11.66 -12.80
CA PHE A 111 14.15 -10.92 -12.90
C PHE A 111 13.95 -9.40 -12.74
N ASN A 112 12.94 -8.83 -13.41
CA ASN A 112 12.63 -7.40 -13.26
C ASN A 112 12.26 -7.05 -11.81
N LEU A 113 11.52 -7.92 -11.11
CA LEU A 113 11.11 -7.70 -9.73
C LEU A 113 12.28 -7.78 -8.74
N ILE A 114 13.26 -8.67 -8.97
CA ILE A 114 14.53 -8.67 -8.22
C ILE A 114 15.27 -7.36 -8.47
N GLN A 115 15.47 -7.00 -9.73
CA GLN A 115 16.18 -5.77 -10.11
C GLN A 115 15.50 -4.53 -9.53
N PHE A 116 14.17 -4.49 -9.55
CA PHE A 116 13.36 -3.46 -8.92
C PHE A 116 13.62 -3.38 -7.41
N GLY A 117 13.56 -4.51 -6.70
CA GLY A 117 13.80 -4.55 -5.26
C GLY A 117 15.21 -4.07 -4.88
N ILE A 118 16.24 -4.48 -5.64
CA ILE A 118 17.61 -4.00 -5.43
C ILE A 118 17.69 -2.49 -5.67
N LYS A 119 17.12 -2.01 -6.77
CA LYS A 119 17.12 -0.59 -7.13
C LYS A 119 16.42 0.28 -6.11
N TYR A 120 15.27 -0.17 -5.61
CA TYR A 120 14.48 0.49 -4.56
C TYR A 120 15.30 0.66 -3.27
N LEU A 121 16.12 -0.33 -2.90
CA LEU A 121 16.95 -0.26 -1.70
C LEU A 121 18.18 0.64 -1.85
N LEU A 122 18.73 0.75 -3.07
CA LEU A 122 20.01 1.43 -3.32
C LEU A 122 19.88 2.86 -3.85
N PHE A 123 18.79 3.19 -4.55
CA PHE A 123 18.67 4.47 -5.27
C PHE A 123 17.38 5.20 -4.93
N GLU A 124 17.53 6.43 -4.44
CA GLU A 124 16.41 7.28 -4.04
C GLU A 124 15.39 7.54 -5.16
N LYS A 125 15.85 7.71 -6.40
CA LYS A 125 14.95 7.89 -7.55
C LYS A 125 13.99 6.72 -7.73
N HIS A 126 14.44 5.49 -7.47
CA HIS A 126 13.63 4.29 -7.63
C HIS A 126 12.67 4.10 -6.46
N ILE A 127 12.95 4.70 -5.29
CA ILE A 127 11.96 4.83 -4.21
C ILE A 127 10.84 5.75 -4.69
N ILE A 128 11.17 6.96 -5.18
CA ILE A 128 10.18 7.92 -5.69
C ILE A 128 9.30 7.29 -6.78
N GLU A 129 9.90 6.63 -7.77
CA GLU A 129 9.17 5.93 -8.83
C GLU A 129 8.20 4.88 -8.27
N ALA A 130 8.66 4.06 -7.32
CA ALA A 130 7.85 2.99 -6.73
C ALA A 130 6.66 3.51 -5.93
N GLU A 131 6.89 4.47 -5.02
CA GLU A 131 5.84 5.03 -4.17
C GLU A 131 4.81 5.80 -5.00
N ARG A 132 5.26 6.56 -6.01
CA ARG A 132 4.35 7.28 -6.94
C ARG A 132 3.56 6.30 -7.81
N THR A 133 4.19 5.22 -8.28
CA THR A 133 3.49 4.17 -9.05
C THR A 133 2.37 3.52 -8.20
N ALA A 134 2.62 3.27 -6.92
CA ALA A 134 1.61 2.72 -6.02
C ALA A 134 0.43 3.69 -5.80
N ASP A 135 0.70 4.97 -5.55
CA ASP A 135 -0.35 5.99 -5.47
C ASP A 135 -1.14 6.07 -6.79
N THR A 136 -0.47 6.05 -7.94
CA THR A 136 -1.13 6.05 -9.26
C THR A 136 -2.05 4.85 -9.45
N TYR A 137 -1.62 3.63 -9.12
CA TYR A 137 -2.50 2.45 -9.20
C TYR A 137 -3.71 2.59 -8.27
N ALA A 138 -3.51 3.03 -7.03
CA ALA A 138 -4.62 3.21 -6.10
C ALA A 138 -5.63 4.28 -6.59
N VAL A 139 -5.13 5.41 -7.09
CA VAL A 139 -5.96 6.46 -7.67
C VAL A 139 -6.68 5.95 -8.92
N ASN A 140 -6.02 5.25 -9.83
CA ASN A 140 -6.67 4.71 -11.03
C ASN A 140 -7.80 3.73 -10.71
N GLN A 141 -7.72 3.05 -9.56
CA GLN A 141 -8.76 2.15 -9.06
C GLN A 141 -9.90 2.85 -8.30
N GLY A 142 -9.90 4.20 -8.21
CA GLY A 142 -10.98 4.95 -7.55
C GLY A 142 -10.75 5.29 -6.08
N MET A 143 -9.52 5.14 -5.58
CA MET A 143 -9.21 5.38 -4.16
C MET A 143 -8.73 6.80 -3.83
N GLU A 144 -8.83 7.76 -4.75
CA GLU A 144 -8.30 9.13 -4.57
C GLU A 144 -8.74 9.77 -3.24
N ALA A 145 -10.00 9.62 -2.84
CA ALA A 145 -10.53 10.19 -1.62
C ALA A 145 -9.84 9.62 -0.36
N PHE A 146 -9.51 8.33 -0.36
CA PHE A 146 -8.79 7.69 0.75
C PHE A 146 -7.32 8.11 0.76
N ILE A 147 -6.66 8.12 -0.40
CA ILE A 147 -5.26 8.53 -0.51
C ILE A 147 -5.08 10.00 -0.07
N LEU A 148 -5.98 10.90 -0.49
CA LEU A 148 -5.97 12.29 -0.08
C LEU A 148 -6.22 12.45 1.42
N LYS A 149 -7.21 11.73 1.99
CA LYS A 149 -7.44 11.72 3.45
C LYS A 149 -6.20 11.26 4.21
N THR A 150 -5.53 10.22 3.72
CA THR A 150 -4.30 9.70 4.32
C THR A 150 -3.17 10.71 4.28
N LYS A 151 -2.93 11.37 3.14
CA LYS A 151 -1.90 12.42 3.04
C LYS A 151 -2.23 13.61 3.95
N ASN A 152 -3.48 14.06 3.94
CA ASN A 152 -3.93 15.15 4.80
C ASN A 152 -3.71 14.81 6.29
N PHE A 153 -4.07 13.59 6.71
CA PHE A 153 -3.80 13.11 8.05
C PHE A 153 -2.32 13.19 8.37
N ILE A 154 -1.44 12.66 7.52
CA ILE A 154 -0.01 12.63 7.81
C ILE A 154 0.62 14.04 7.87
N LEU A 155 0.27 14.89 6.90
CA LEU A 155 0.90 16.21 6.75
C LEU A 155 0.42 17.21 7.82
N ASN A 156 -0.81 17.07 8.30
CA ASN A 156 -1.43 18.02 9.24
C ASN A 156 -1.52 17.51 10.69
N HIS A 157 -1.10 16.27 10.98
CA HIS A 157 -1.06 15.81 12.37
C HIS A 157 0.08 16.47 13.14
N ALA A 158 -0.24 17.07 14.29
CA ALA A 158 0.72 17.77 15.13
C ALA A 158 1.79 16.84 15.71
N ASP A 159 1.43 15.60 16.04
CA ASP A 159 2.38 14.64 16.59
C ASP A 159 3.34 14.07 15.53
N ILE A 160 3.09 14.30 14.22
CA ILE A 160 3.94 13.83 13.11
C ILE A 160 5.22 14.64 12.92
N THR A 161 6.37 13.94 12.98
CA THR A 161 7.68 14.59 12.81
C THR A 161 7.78 15.26 11.47
N GLU A 162 8.40 16.43 11.48
CA GLU A 162 8.73 17.14 10.26
C GLU A 162 9.64 16.32 9.34
N SER A 163 10.51 15.47 9.87
CA SER A 163 11.32 14.55 9.06
C SER A 163 10.47 13.53 8.29
N TYR A 164 9.42 13.00 8.91
CA TYR A 164 8.50 12.07 8.24
C TYR A 164 7.61 12.80 7.23
N LYS A 165 7.09 13.99 7.56
CA LYS A 165 6.34 14.83 6.61
C LYS A 165 7.18 15.20 5.40
N LYS A 166 8.44 15.60 5.59
CA LYS A 166 9.38 15.88 4.49
C LYS A 166 9.59 14.65 3.61
N ARG A 167 9.68 13.46 4.20
CA ARG A 167 9.77 12.21 3.44
C ARG A 167 8.52 11.96 2.60
N ILE A 168 7.32 12.16 3.16
CA ILE A 168 6.07 12.03 2.40
C ILE A 168 6.03 13.01 1.22
N LYS A 169 6.36 14.29 1.46
CA LYS A 169 6.43 15.31 0.40
C LYS A 169 7.47 14.98 -0.68
N LYS A 170 8.55 14.30 -0.33
CA LYS A 170 9.65 13.97 -1.25
C LYS A 170 9.34 12.77 -2.14
N TYR A 171 8.75 11.72 -1.57
CA TYR A 171 8.66 10.42 -2.26
C TYR A 171 7.31 10.11 -2.89
N TYR A 172 6.24 10.76 -2.45
CA TYR A 172 4.88 10.41 -2.85
C TYR A 172 4.27 11.53 -3.70
N LEU A 173 3.15 11.23 -4.37
CA LEU A 173 2.40 12.26 -5.10
C LEU A 173 1.88 13.33 -4.14
N SER A 174 1.90 14.58 -4.56
CA SER A 174 1.20 15.66 -3.86
C SER A 174 -0.32 15.54 -4.03
N PRO A 175 -1.14 16.20 -3.19
CA PRO A 175 -2.58 16.28 -3.41
C PRO A 175 -2.95 16.79 -4.81
N GLU A 176 -2.22 17.79 -5.31
CA GLU A 176 -2.44 18.39 -6.63
C GLU A 176 -2.15 17.39 -7.76
N GLU A 177 -1.03 16.67 -7.66
CA GLU A 177 -0.67 15.62 -8.64
C GLU A 177 -1.71 14.47 -8.65
N ILE A 178 -2.30 14.12 -7.50
CA ILE A 178 -3.41 13.16 -7.44
C ILE A 178 -4.63 13.69 -8.19
N MET A 179 -4.99 14.96 -7.97
CA MET A 179 -6.14 15.55 -8.65
C MET A 179 -5.92 15.60 -10.17
N GLU A 180 -4.69 15.83 -10.62
CA GLU A 180 -4.34 15.75 -12.04
C GLU A 180 -4.55 14.33 -12.60
N LEU A 181 -4.11 13.28 -11.87
CA LEU A 181 -4.37 11.89 -12.27
C LEU A 181 -5.87 11.58 -12.35
N VAL A 182 -6.66 12.04 -11.38
CA VAL A 182 -8.12 11.87 -11.38
C VAL A 182 -8.76 12.54 -12.59
N ASN A 183 -8.36 13.77 -12.89
CA ASN A 183 -8.86 14.50 -14.06
C ASN A 183 -8.52 13.76 -15.35
N ASN A 184 -7.27 13.29 -15.50
CA ASN A 184 -6.85 12.54 -16.69
C ASN A 184 -7.65 11.24 -16.84
N ARG A 185 -7.83 10.47 -15.76
CA ARG A 185 -8.64 9.24 -15.74
C ARG A 185 -10.09 9.50 -16.17
N ASN A 186 -10.72 10.56 -15.67
CA ASN A 186 -12.14 10.85 -15.95
C ASN A 186 -12.37 11.43 -17.36
N ASN A 187 -11.32 11.95 -18.00
CA ASN A 187 -11.37 12.50 -19.36
C ASN A 187 -11.00 11.48 -20.46
N THR A 188 -10.75 10.22 -20.09
CA THR A 188 -10.42 9.11 -20.99
C THR A 188 -11.56 8.12 -21.06
#